data_AF-A0A4R4QJ36-F1
#
_entry.id   AF-A0A4R4QJ36-F1
#
_cell.length_a   1.000
_cell.length_b   1.000
_cell.length_c   1.000
_cell.angle_alpha   90.00
_cell.angle_beta   90.00
_cell.angle_gamma   90.00
#
_symmetry.space_group_name_H-M   'P 1'
#
loop_
_entity.id
_entity.type
_entity.pdbx_description
1 polymer ?
#
loop_
_entity_poly.entity_id
_entity_poly.type
_entity_poly.pdbx_seq_one_letter_code
_entity_poly.pdbx_strand_id
1 'polypeptide(L)'
;MAGIWLDVLDEIARTCREHGRGDLLQAVRQKRAQLLDPTLRVLVIGEPNQGKSQLVNAIVNAPVCPVGDGRTTVLPTVVQHAEVAAAAVVQVPPVAPGRSPGTALPGTVERTPVPVEQIAAGVAGTYGRRPGGGPAYVEIGLPRALLGAGLVLVDTPGADEIGTPGGVASVAALNRADAVLLVSDSTRELSVAELNVLLHVTRAHPNVLVVQTKIDLVPDWRAVAERNQRHLAEAGVPAALIPVSAALRLRAATADDRDLNVESGFPALIARLHRDLAGKADVLARATVGLTARTVVEQLAAPLRAELESQQAEEQSGPMSRLHAAQREVEELRRCSVRWQNTLNDEMADLLSDIEYDLRERTRQILREVDDAFDSADPLVAWDTFQEWLSRNLAEAAEANHEWLAQRCDFVARRVAGHFARYGYDVLPPWSMTVPEDLADRTPELDQPSIDRFTVSQKVITGMKGSYGGLLMFGLAMTLAGMPMINPVSIGAGALFGGKSIRDESKQLLRRRQATVKTAVQRHVDDYFVRVVKECRDTARQVQRMLRDHFAALTEELQEAIVQSLRTAKQAADTDAAAREQRQREIKLKMTRLAALYDQAQQLTAARPAAVPLEPRS
;
A
#
# COMPACT_ATOMS: atom_id res chain seq x y z
N MET A 1 -26.06 -47.99 11.99
CA MET A 1 -25.20 -46.84 12.34
C MET A 1 -24.15 -46.48 11.27
N ALA A 2 -23.97 -47.26 10.20
CA ALA A 2 -22.99 -47.01 9.12
C ALA A 2 -23.26 -45.78 8.21
N GLY A 3 -24.36 -45.04 8.41
CA GLY A 3 -24.73 -43.89 7.55
C GLY A 3 -24.08 -42.56 7.95
N ILE A 4 -23.87 -42.32 9.25
CA ILE A 4 -23.60 -40.97 9.77
C ILE A 4 -22.22 -40.44 9.30
N TRP A 5 -21.19 -41.29 9.23
CA TRP A 5 -19.88 -40.85 8.75
C TRP A 5 -19.83 -40.68 7.23
N LEU A 6 -20.65 -41.44 6.49
CA LEU A 6 -20.73 -41.36 5.03
C LEU A 6 -21.39 -40.04 4.61
N ASP A 7 -22.44 -39.63 5.34
CA ASP A 7 -23.14 -38.35 5.11
C ASP A 7 -22.17 -37.16 5.28
N VAL A 8 -21.38 -37.15 6.36
CA VAL A 8 -20.36 -36.11 6.60
C VAL A 8 -19.29 -36.13 5.51
N LEU A 9 -18.84 -37.31 5.06
CA LEU A 9 -17.85 -37.40 3.98
C LEU A 9 -18.40 -36.90 2.63
N ASP A 10 -19.66 -37.18 2.34
CA ASP A 10 -20.34 -36.69 1.14
C ASP A 10 -20.61 -35.17 1.23
N GLU A 11 -20.82 -34.61 2.43
CA GLU A 11 -20.88 -33.17 2.67
C GLU A 11 -19.51 -32.48 2.49
N ILE A 12 -18.42 -33.11 2.95
CA ILE A 12 -17.04 -32.65 2.67
C ILE A 12 -16.78 -32.62 1.16
N ALA A 13 -17.20 -33.67 0.44
CA ALA A 13 -17.07 -33.73 -1.02
C ALA A 13 -17.87 -32.61 -1.71
N ARG A 14 -19.10 -32.33 -1.23
CA ARG A 14 -19.93 -31.24 -1.74
C ARG A 14 -19.26 -29.88 -1.52
N THR A 15 -18.72 -29.65 -0.33
CA THR A 15 -18.00 -28.42 0.03
C THR A 15 -16.75 -28.21 -0.83
N CYS A 16 -15.98 -29.28 -1.09
CA CYS A 16 -14.83 -29.20 -2.01
C CYS A 16 -15.25 -28.75 -3.41
N ARG A 17 -16.38 -29.26 -3.92
CA ARG A 17 -16.94 -28.89 -5.22
C ARG A 17 -17.42 -27.44 -5.25
N GLU A 18 -18.10 -26.97 -4.21
CA GLU A 18 -18.56 -25.57 -4.09
C GLU A 18 -17.39 -24.59 -4.06
N HIS A 19 -16.26 -24.98 -3.48
CA HIS A 19 -15.02 -24.20 -3.46
C HIS A 19 -14.14 -24.43 -4.71
N GLY A 20 -14.57 -25.22 -5.70
CA GLY A 20 -13.82 -25.46 -6.94
C GLY A 20 -12.54 -26.28 -6.78
N ARG A 21 -12.33 -26.96 -5.64
CA ARG A 21 -11.12 -27.76 -5.36
C ARG A 21 -11.29 -29.20 -5.82
N GLY A 22 -11.09 -29.41 -7.12
CA GLY A 22 -11.20 -30.73 -7.76
C GLY A 22 -10.17 -31.76 -7.27
N ASP A 23 -8.99 -31.28 -6.87
CA ASP A 23 -7.92 -32.07 -6.25
C ASP A 23 -8.36 -32.66 -4.91
N LEU A 24 -8.93 -31.83 -4.02
CA LEU A 24 -9.47 -32.27 -2.73
C LEU A 24 -10.66 -33.21 -2.90
N LEU A 25 -11.55 -32.90 -3.84
CA LEU A 25 -12.68 -33.76 -4.18
C LEU A 25 -12.22 -35.15 -4.61
N GLN A 26 -11.15 -35.24 -5.42
CA GLN A 26 -10.60 -36.53 -5.83
C GLN A 26 -10.02 -37.29 -4.63
N ALA A 27 -9.30 -36.62 -3.73
CA ALA A 27 -8.77 -37.24 -2.51
C ALA A 27 -9.89 -37.78 -1.61
N VAL A 28 -10.96 -36.99 -1.39
CA VAL A 28 -12.13 -37.41 -0.62
C VAL A 28 -12.83 -38.61 -1.26
N ARG A 29 -12.97 -38.63 -2.59
CA ARG A 29 -13.54 -39.80 -3.31
C ARG A 29 -12.69 -41.05 -3.17
N GLN A 30 -11.37 -40.91 -3.21
CA GLN A 30 -10.46 -42.04 -2.99
C GLN A 30 -10.60 -42.58 -1.57
N LYS A 31 -10.68 -41.69 -0.55
CA LYS A 31 -10.95 -42.09 0.83
C LYS A 31 -12.32 -42.76 0.99
N ARG A 32 -13.36 -42.25 0.33
CA ARG A 32 -14.68 -42.87 0.31
C ARG A 32 -14.63 -44.29 -0.25
N ALA A 33 -13.96 -44.51 -1.38
CA ALA A 33 -13.79 -45.83 -1.97
C ALA A 33 -13.01 -46.78 -1.03
N GLN A 34 -11.96 -46.28 -0.39
CA GLN A 34 -11.16 -47.03 0.58
C GLN A 34 -11.98 -47.46 1.82
N LEU A 35 -12.81 -46.57 2.36
CA LEU A 35 -13.61 -46.85 3.55
C LEU A 35 -14.78 -47.81 3.28
N LEU A 36 -15.29 -47.85 2.05
CA LEU A 36 -16.32 -48.79 1.63
C LEU A 36 -15.78 -50.18 1.27
N ASP A 37 -14.48 -50.31 1.01
CA ASP A 37 -13.82 -51.60 0.80
C ASP A 37 -13.83 -52.40 2.13
N PRO A 38 -14.40 -53.61 2.19
CA PRO A 38 -14.44 -54.39 3.43
C PRO A 38 -13.05 -54.88 3.88
N THR A 39 -12.04 -54.84 3.02
CA THR A 39 -10.70 -55.36 3.33
C THR A 39 -9.88 -54.39 4.17
N LEU A 40 -9.25 -54.84 5.27
CA LEU A 40 -8.31 -54.02 6.05
C LEU A 40 -6.94 -54.07 5.39
N ARG A 41 -6.55 -52.98 4.70
CA ARG A 41 -5.24 -52.84 4.06
C ARG A 41 -4.22 -52.30 5.05
N VAL A 42 -3.26 -53.14 5.43
CA VAL A 42 -2.22 -52.84 6.40
C VAL A 42 -0.89 -52.66 5.70
N LEU A 43 -0.34 -51.45 5.78
CA LEU A 43 0.96 -51.13 5.20
C LEU A 43 2.07 -51.34 6.23
N VAL A 44 3.09 -52.13 5.89
CA VAL A 44 4.25 -52.39 6.74
C VAL A 44 5.43 -51.56 6.28
N ILE A 45 5.85 -50.60 7.10
CA ILE A 45 6.96 -49.67 6.82
C ILE A 45 8.03 -49.77 7.91
N GLY A 46 9.21 -49.21 7.66
CA GLY A 46 10.33 -49.23 8.60
C GLY A 46 11.67 -49.30 7.87
N GLU A 47 12.75 -49.01 8.59
CA GLU A 47 14.11 -49.03 8.04
C GLU A 47 14.51 -50.42 7.49
N PRO A 48 15.52 -50.50 6.61
CA PRO A 48 16.11 -51.78 6.20
C PRO A 48 16.51 -52.63 7.40
N ASN A 49 16.46 -53.96 7.26
CA ASN A 49 16.89 -54.93 8.27
C ASN A 49 16.14 -54.91 9.63
N GLN A 50 15.04 -54.16 9.76
CA GLN A 50 14.19 -54.16 10.97
C GLN A 50 13.26 -55.39 11.07
N GLY A 51 13.25 -56.28 10.06
CA GLY A 51 12.44 -57.51 10.08
C GLY A 51 11.02 -57.39 9.52
N LYS A 52 10.73 -56.40 8.65
CA LYS A 52 9.42 -56.20 7.99
C LYS A 52 8.89 -57.44 7.27
N SER A 53 9.68 -57.97 6.33
CA SER A 53 9.30 -59.14 5.52
C SER A 53 9.15 -60.41 6.38
N GLN A 54 9.99 -60.57 7.40
CA GLN A 54 9.88 -61.66 8.37
C GLN A 54 8.62 -61.55 9.25
N LEU A 55 8.24 -60.32 9.63
CA LEU A 55 6.99 -60.05 10.34
C LEU A 55 5.78 -60.45 9.49
N VAL A 56 5.75 -60.06 8.21
CA VAL A 56 4.66 -60.43 7.28
C VAL A 56 4.56 -61.94 7.16
N ASN A 57 5.68 -62.63 6.93
CA ASN A 57 5.74 -64.09 6.86
C ASN A 57 5.18 -64.77 8.11
N ALA A 58 5.51 -64.25 9.30
CA ALA A 58 5.05 -64.78 10.58
C ALA A 58 3.57 -64.49 10.86
N ILE A 59 3.01 -63.37 10.35
CA ILE A 59 1.57 -63.08 10.43
C ILE A 59 0.79 -64.11 9.58
N VAL A 60 1.22 -64.35 8.33
CA VAL A 60 0.51 -65.26 7.41
C VAL A 60 0.93 -66.73 7.57
N ASN A 61 1.91 -67.01 8.43
CA ASN A 61 2.53 -68.32 8.63
C ASN A 61 2.96 -68.98 7.31
N ALA A 62 3.63 -68.22 6.44
CA ALA A 62 4.14 -68.69 5.15
C ALA A 62 5.34 -67.86 4.70
N PRO A 63 6.36 -68.46 4.05
CA PRO A 63 7.54 -67.75 3.57
C PRO A 63 7.27 -67.06 2.22
N VAL A 64 6.49 -65.99 2.21
CA VAL A 64 6.03 -65.30 0.98
C VAL A 64 6.87 -64.09 0.61
N CYS A 65 7.42 -63.38 1.59
CA CYS A 65 8.34 -62.27 1.40
C CYS A 65 9.79 -62.75 1.58
N PRO A 66 10.74 -62.28 0.74
CA PRO A 66 12.16 -62.61 0.89
C PRO A 66 12.75 -62.05 2.20
N VAL A 67 13.66 -62.81 2.83
CA VAL A 67 14.32 -62.43 4.11
C VAL A 67 15.80 -62.81 4.03
N GLY A 68 16.68 -61.92 4.51
CA GLY A 68 18.14 -62.04 4.42
C GLY A 68 18.85 -60.71 4.68
N ASP A 69 20.17 -60.75 4.87
CA ASP A 69 21.00 -59.63 5.37
C ASP A 69 21.33 -58.54 4.30
N GLY A 70 20.84 -58.71 3.06
CA GLY A 70 20.98 -57.75 1.95
C GLY A 70 19.67 -57.05 1.55
N ARG A 71 19.68 -56.24 0.47
CA ARG A 71 18.45 -55.67 -0.13
C ARG A 71 17.55 -56.79 -0.65
N THR A 72 16.61 -57.23 0.18
CA THR A 72 15.77 -58.41 -0.07
C THR A 72 14.44 -58.08 -0.74
N THR A 73 13.81 -56.98 -0.36
CA THR A 73 12.54 -56.52 -0.96
C THR A 73 12.82 -55.36 -1.91
N VAL A 74 12.76 -55.62 -3.23
CA VAL A 74 13.00 -54.61 -4.28
C VAL A 74 11.70 -53.99 -4.80
N LEU A 75 10.58 -54.72 -4.69
CA LEU A 75 9.24 -54.28 -5.09
C LEU A 75 8.25 -54.41 -3.92
N PRO A 76 7.27 -53.49 -3.79
CA PRO A 76 6.18 -53.66 -2.83
C PRO A 76 5.44 -54.98 -3.08
N THR A 77 5.14 -55.71 -2.00
CA THR A 77 4.48 -57.03 -2.07
C THR A 77 3.14 -56.98 -1.35
N VAL A 78 2.05 -57.25 -2.06
CA VAL A 78 0.68 -57.27 -1.56
C VAL A 78 0.28 -58.72 -1.33
N VAL A 79 0.01 -59.08 -0.08
CA VAL A 79 -0.44 -60.41 0.32
C VAL A 79 -1.93 -60.35 0.66
N GLN A 80 -2.74 -61.13 -0.05
CA GLN A 80 -4.19 -61.15 0.08
C GLN A 80 -4.76 -62.58 -0.01
N HIS A 81 -6.06 -62.74 0.23
CA HIS A 81 -6.70 -64.04 0.15
C HIS A 81 -6.81 -64.54 -1.29
N ALA A 82 -6.56 -65.83 -1.48
CA ALA A 82 -6.95 -66.58 -2.67
C ALA A 82 -7.27 -68.02 -2.28
N GLU A 83 -8.21 -68.66 -2.98
CA GLU A 83 -8.56 -70.07 -2.74
C GLU A 83 -7.39 -71.02 -3.05
N VAL A 84 -6.59 -70.66 -4.04
CA VAL A 84 -5.39 -71.37 -4.46
C VAL A 84 -4.20 -70.43 -4.35
N ALA A 85 -3.07 -70.93 -3.83
CA ALA A 85 -1.85 -70.16 -3.74
C ALA A 85 -1.38 -69.73 -5.14
N ALA A 86 -1.22 -68.43 -5.35
CA ALA A 86 -0.84 -67.85 -6.63
C ALA A 86 -0.02 -66.58 -6.43
N ALA A 87 0.85 -66.26 -7.38
CA ALA A 87 1.53 -64.97 -7.40
C ALA A 87 1.63 -64.40 -8.81
N ALA A 88 1.63 -63.08 -8.88
CA ALA A 88 1.79 -62.34 -10.11
C ALA A 88 2.60 -61.06 -9.90
N VAL A 89 3.45 -60.74 -10.87
CA VAL A 89 4.05 -59.40 -10.97
C VAL A 89 3.09 -58.53 -11.75
N VAL A 90 2.72 -57.40 -11.15
CA VAL A 90 1.77 -56.45 -11.71
C VAL A 90 2.52 -55.21 -12.18
N GLN A 91 2.40 -54.89 -13.47
CA GLN A 91 2.97 -53.68 -14.06
C GLN A 91 1.86 -52.70 -14.44
N VAL A 92 1.94 -51.49 -13.89
CA VAL A 92 1.02 -50.42 -14.22
C VAL A 92 1.64 -49.58 -15.35
N PRO A 93 0.90 -49.28 -16.43
CA PRO A 93 1.43 -48.44 -17.50
C PRO A 93 1.81 -47.04 -16.99
N PRO A 94 2.89 -46.43 -17.51
CA PRO A 94 3.31 -45.09 -17.10
C PRO A 94 2.23 -44.07 -17.45
N VAL A 95 1.93 -43.17 -16.51
CA VAL A 95 1.01 -42.05 -16.76
C VAL A 95 1.73 -41.03 -17.65
N ALA A 96 1.16 -40.73 -18.83
CA ALA A 96 1.72 -39.72 -19.72
C ALA A 96 1.68 -38.32 -19.07
N PRO A 97 2.74 -37.50 -19.22
CA PRO A 97 2.76 -36.16 -18.65
C PRO A 97 1.66 -35.29 -19.27
N GLY A 98 0.83 -34.65 -18.44
CA GLY A 98 -0.23 -33.72 -18.86
C GLY A 98 -1.67 -34.25 -18.82
N ARG A 99 -1.91 -35.51 -18.42
CA ARG A 99 -3.28 -36.04 -18.22
C ARG A 99 -3.65 -36.06 -16.74
N SER A 100 -4.75 -35.40 -16.38
CA SER A 100 -5.31 -35.51 -15.02
C SER A 100 -5.65 -36.98 -14.70
N PRO A 101 -5.39 -37.46 -13.47
CA PRO A 101 -5.54 -38.87 -13.08
C PRO A 101 -6.99 -39.40 -13.03
N GLY A 102 -7.94 -38.75 -13.69
CA GLY A 102 -9.36 -39.10 -13.76
C GLY A 102 -9.88 -39.49 -15.15
N THR A 103 -9.09 -39.37 -16.22
CA THR A 103 -9.51 -39.65 -17.61
C THR A 103 -8.70 -40.76 -18.30
N ALA A 104 -7.92 -41.53 -17.54
CA ALA A 104 -7.34 -42.76 -18.07
C ALA A 104 -8.45 -43.80 -18.25
N LEU A 105 -8.71 -44.20 -19.51
CA LEU A 105 -9.26 -45.53 -19.80
C LEU A 105 -8.45 -46.54 -18.96
N PRO A 106 -9.06 -47.58 -18.37
CA PRO A 106 -8.34 -48.56 -17.56
C PRO A 106 -7.28 -49.20 -18.46
N GLY A 107 -6.05 -48.68 -18.41
CA GLY A 107 -4.92 -49.28 -19.07
C GLY A 107 -4.84 -50.70 -18.53
N THR A 108 -4.88 -51.68 -19.42
CA THR A 108 -4.83 -53.10 -19.06
C THR A 108 -3.59 -53.33 -18.21
N VAL A 109 -3.82 -53.49 -16.91
CA VAL A 109 -2.79 -53.85 -15.94
C VAL A 109 -2.23 -55.21 -16.39
N GLU A 110 -0.94 -55.22 -16.76
CA GLU A 110 -0.27 -56.45 -17.20
C GLU A 110 0.05 -57.28 -15.94
N ARG A 111 -0.50 -58.49 -15.87
CA ARG A 111 -0.26 -59.44 -14.78
C ARG A 111 0.53 -60.63 -15.32
N THR A 112 1.75 -60.80 -14.84
CA THR A 112 2.61 -61.92 -15.23
C THR A 112 2.63 -62.93 -14.09
N PRO A 113 2.06 -64.14 -14.27
CA PRO A 113 2.06 -65.16 -13.22
C PRO A 113 3.48 -65.63 -12.92
N VAL A 114 3.75 -65.90 -11.64
CA VAL A 114 5.04 -66.38 -11.13
C VAL A 114 4.80 -67.60 -10.23
N PRO A 115 5.59 -68.69 -10.35
CA PRO A 115 5.50 -69.82 -9.44
C PRO A 115 5.74 -69.40 -7.99
N VAL A 116 4.89 -69.88 -7.06
CA VAL A 116 4.89 -69.42 -5.66
C VAL A 116 6.21 -69.74 -4.95
N GLU A 117 6.86 -70.82 -5.35
CA GLU A 117 8.13 -71.32 -4.82
C GLU A 117 9.32 -70.45 -5.27
N GLN A 118 9.17 -69.68 -6.35
CA GLN A 118 10.22 -68.83 -6.93
C GLN A 118 10.08 -67.36 -6.55
N ILE A 119 9.06 -66.99 -5.77
CA ILE A 119 8.78 -65.60 -5.39
C ILE A 119 9.94 -65.02 -4.58
N ALA A 120 10.35 -65.68 -3.49
CA ALA A 120 11.38 -65.14 -2.60
C ALA A 120 12.72 -64.93 -3.35
N ALA A 121 13.08 -65.84 -4.26
CA ALA A 121 14.29 -65.72 -5.06
C ALA A 121 14.19 -64.59 -6.12
N GLY A 122 13.02 -64.44 -6.75
CA GLY A 122 12.86 -63.48 -7.84
C GLY A 122 12.49 -62.06 -7.42
N VAL A 123 11.83 -61.86 -6.28
CA VAL A 123 11.56 -60.54 -5.69
C VAL A 123 12.84 -59.89 -5.14
N ALA A 124 13.87 -60.71 -4.84
CA ALA A 124 15.21 -60.27 -4.45
C ALA A 124 16.10 -59.79 -5.62
N GLY A 125 15.60 -59.75 -6.86
CA GLY A 125 16.30 -59.08 -7.97
C GLY A 125 16.10 -59.62 -9.38
N THR A 126 15.47 -60.78 -9.59
CA THR A 126 15.31 -61.41 -10.93
C THR A 126 14.05 -60.95 -11.66
N TYR A 127 12.95 -60.69 -10.94
CA TYR A 127 11.72 -60.10 -11.48
C TYR A 127 11.80 -58.57 -11.39
N GLY A 128 12.84 -58.00 -12.00
CA GLY A 128 13.08 -56.56 -12.02
C GLY A 128 12.06 -55.79 -12.86
N ARG A 129 11.97 -54.49 -12.59
CA ARG A 129 11.22 -53.52 -13.41
C ARG A 129 11.72 -53.59 -14.87
N ARG A 130 10.83 -53.80 -15.85
CA ARG A 130 11.22 -53.65 -17.27
C ARG A 130 11.74 -52.21 -17.50
N PRO A 131 12.86 -52.01 -18.20
CA PRO A 131 13.29 -50.67 -18.62
C PRO A 131 12.19 -49.98 -19.43
N GLY A 132 11.77 -48.79 -19.01
CA GLY A 132 10.64 -48.06 -19.62
C GLY A 132 9.24 -48.46 -19.11
N GLY A 133 9.12 -49.46 -18.24
CA GLY A 133 7.87 -49.83 -17.56
C GLY A 133 7.51 -48.87 -16.43
N GLY A 134 6.20 -48.65 -16.24
CA GLY A 134 5.68 -47.88 -15.11
C GLY A 134 5.92 -48.58 -13.76
N PRO A 135 5.27 -48.13 -12.67
CA PRO A 135 5.46 -48.74 -11.35
C PRO A 135 5.00 -50.21 -11.36
N ALA A 136 5.77 -51.07 -10.68
CA ALA A 136 5.51 -52.50 -10.57
C ALA A 136 5.40 -52.93 -9.09
N TYR A 137 4.56 -53.92 -8.81
CA TYR A 137 4.41 -54.53 -7.50
C TYR A 137 4.07 -56.02 -7.63
N VAL A 138 4.19 -56.79 -6.54
CA VAL A 138 3.93 -58.23 -6.53
C VAL A 138 2.60 -58.47 -5.80
N GLU A 139 1.70 -59.25 -6.39
CA GLU A 139 0.49 -59.76 -5.73
C GLU A 139 0.70 -61.24 -5.38
N ILE A 140 0.45 -61.60 -4.12
CA ILE A 140 0.52 -62.96 -3.60
C ILE A 140 -0.83 -63.30 -2.99
N GLY A 141 -1.49 -64.30 -3.54
CA GLY A 141 -2.72 -64.89 -3.03
C GLY A 141 -2.43 -66.13 -2.19
N LEU A 142 -2.98 -66.22 -0.98
CA LEU A 142 -2.85 -67.40 -0.12
C LEU A 142 -4.18 -67.83 0.53
N PRO A 143 -4.41 -69.15 0.71
CA PRO A 143 -5.58 -69.67 1.41
C PRO A 143 -5.37 -69.64 2.94
N ARG A 144 -5.25 -68.42 3.51
CA ARG A 144 -5.13 -68.21 4.96
C ARG A 144 -6.40 -67.60 5.53
N ALA A 145 -6.88 -68.13 6.67
CA ALA A 145 -8.10 -67.66 7.33
C ALA A 145 -8.05 -66.17 7.72
N LEU A 146 -6.88 -65.69 8.17
CA LEU A 146 -6.66 -64.26 8.48
C LEU A 146 -6.88 -63.37 7.25
N LEU A 147 -6.41 -63.80 6.08
CA LEU A 147 -6.58 -63.08 4.82
C LEU A 147 -8.03 -63.20 4.32
N GLY A 148 -8.63 -64.39 4.44
CA GLY A 148 -10.03 -64.65 4.06
C GLY A 148 -11.05 -63.86 4.88
N ALA A 149 -10.70 -63.48 6.12
CA ALA A 149 -11.49 -62.56 6.92
C ALA A 149 -11.47 -61.11 6.38
N GLY A 150 -10.58 -60.78 5.45
CA GLY A 150 -10.47 -59.46 4.81
C GLY A 150 -9.15 -58.72 5.09
N LEU A 151 -8.15 -59.36 5.71
CA LEU A 151 -6.83 -58.73 5.91
C LEU A 151 -6.01 -58.72 4.61
N VAL A 152 -5.44 -57.57 4.26
CA VAL A 152 -4.48 -57.43 3.16
C VAL A 152 -3.21 -56.79 3.71
N LEU A 153 -2.07 -57.47 3.58
CA LEU A 153 -0.77 -56.97 4.04
C LEU A 153 0.02 -56.42 2.86
N VAL A 154 0.64 -55.25 3.03
CA VAL A 154 1.51 -54.66 2.03
C VAL A 154 2.90 -54.51 2.63
N ASP A 155 3.82 -55.39 2.24
CA ASP A 155 5.23 -55.28 2.58
C ASP A 155 5.89 -54.23 1.69
N THR A 156 6.59 -53.29 2.30
CA THR A 156 7.28 -52.23 1.57
C THR A 156 8.79 -52.50 1.50
N PRO A 157 9.43 -52.19 0.36
CA PRO A 157 10.88 -52.24 0.27
C PRO A 157 11.50 -51.34 1.34
N GLY A 158 12.55 -51.83 2.01
CA GLY A 158 13.32 -51.03 2.95
C GLY A 158 14.06 -49.94 2.20
N ALA A 159 13.51 -48.73 2.16
CA ALA A 159 14.11 -47.64 1.42
C ALA A 159 15.03 -46.82 2.34
N ASP A 160 16.22 -46.52 1.84
CA ASP A 160 17.08 -45.40 2.30
C ASP A 160 16.42 -44.02 2.05
N GLU A 161 15.16 -44.00 1.60
CA GLU A 161 14.40 -42.84 1.11
C GLU A 161 13.10 -42.60 1.90
N ILE A 162 12.97 -43.14 3.11
CA ILE A 162 11.86 -42.76 4.02
C ILE A 162 11.95 -41.26 4.40
N GLY A 163 13.07 -40.59 4.10
CA GLY A 163 13.29 -39.15 4.26
C GLY A 163 13.08 -38.26 3.02
N THR A 164 12.82 -38.81 1.82
CA THR A 164 12.61 -38.01 0.60
C THR A 164 11.19 -38.19 0.05
N PRO A 165 10.37 -37.12 -0.02
CA PRO A 165 9.06 -37.15 -0.65
C PRO A 165 9.25 -37.27 -2.17
N GLY A 166 9.40 -38.50 -2.69
CA GLY A 166 9.67 -38.73 -4.11
C GLY A 166 9.46 -40.16 -4.61
N GLY A 167 9.45 -41.17 -3.73
CA GLY A 167 9.15 -42.55 -4.13
C GLY A 167 7.66 -42.75 -4.46
N VAL A 168 7.28 -42.57 -5.74
CA VAL A 168 5.89 -42.64 -6.24
C VAL A 168 5.13 -43.90 -5.77
N ALA A 169 5.82 -45.04 -5.62
CA ALA A 169 5.22 -46.30 -5.19
C ALA A 169 4.88 -46.35 -3.68
N SER A 170 5.71 -45.74 -2.81
CA SER A 170 5.50 -45.73 -1.36
C SER A 170 4.35 -44.80 -0.96
N VAL A 171 4.27 -43.62 -1.62
CA VAL A 171 3.19 -42.63 -1.39
C VAL A 171 1.83 -43.14 -1.87
N ALA A 172 1.78 -43.83 -3.01
CA ALA A 172 0.53 -44.42 -3.51
C ALA A 172 -0.01 -45.54 -2.61
N ALA A 173 0.89 -46.35 -2.02
CA ALA A 173 0.54 -47.40 -1.07
C ALA A 173 0.05 -46.82 0.27
N LEU A 174 0.72 -45.78 0.78
CA LEU A 174 0.29 -45.01 1.96
C LEU A 174 -1.13 -44.48 1.79
N ASN A 175 -1.45 -43.82 0.68
CA ASN A 175 -2.77 -43.23 0.48
C ASN A 175 -3.95 -44.22 0.56
N ARG A 176 -3.72 -45.51 0.29
CA ARG A 176 -4.72 -46.58 0.31
C ARG A 176 -4.68 -47.46 1.58
N ALA A 177 -3.80 -47.16 2.53
CA ALA A 177 -3.65 -47.94 3.76
C ALA A 177 -4.71 -47.53 4.80
N ASP A 178 -5.37 -48.53 5.39
CA ASP A 178 -6.29 -48.36 6.53
C ASP A 178 -5.54 -48.34 7.86
N ALA A 179 -4.43 -49.10 7.92
CA ALA A 179 -3.54 -49.14 9.07
C ALA A 179 -2.08 -49.12 8.62
N VAL A 180 -1.20 -48.56 9.44
CA VAL A 180 0.25 -48.54 9.20
C VAL A 180 0.98 -49.18 10.36
N LEU A 181 1.81 -50.18 10.06
CA LEU A 181 2.73 -50.82 10.99
C LEU A 181 4.14 -50.28 10.73
N LEU A 182 4.65 -49.45 11.64
CA LEU A 182 6.07 -49.10 11.65
C LEU A 182 6.83 -50.19 12.40
N VAL A 183 7.76 -50.84 11.71
CA VAL A 183 8.60 -51.90 12.26
C VAL A 183 9.94 -51.33 12.67
N SER A 184 10.31 -51.51 13.93
CA SER A 184 11.61 -51.14 14.49
C SER A 184 12.08 -52.27 15.40
N ASP A 185 13.34 -52.65 15.35
CA ASP A 185 13.84 -53.78 16.13
C ASP A 185 14.21 -53.39 17.56
N SER A 186 14.39 -54.40 18.42
CA SER A 186 14.71 -54.21 19.83
C SER A 186 16.16 -53.81 20.10
N THR A 187 17.01 -53.67 19.06
CA THR A 187 18.45 -53.43 19.27
C THR A 187 18.76 -51.98 19.65
N ARG A 188 17.85 -51.05 19.33
CA ARG A 188 17.97 -49.63 19.63
C ARG A 188 16.62 -49.00 19.90
N GLU A 189 16.65 -47.82 20.49
CA GLU A 189 15.47 -46.94 20.62
C GLU A 189 15.07 -46.37 19.26
N LEU A 190 13.83 -45.87 19.16
CA LEU A 190 13.30 -45.21 17.96
C LEU A 190 14.21 -44.04 17.56
N SER A 191 14.61 -44.04 16.29
CA SER A 191 15.43 -42.97 15.72
C SER A 191 14.59 -41.71 15.52
N VAL A 192 15.26 -40.55 15.41
CA VAL A 192 14.60 -39.29 15.04
C VAL A 192 13.91 -39.40 13.68
N ALA A 193 14.49 -40.17 12.74
CA ALA A 193 13.89 -40.41 11.44
C ALA A 193 12.58 -41.21 11.57
N GLU A 194 12.57 -42.29 12.36
CA GLU A 194 11.37 -43.09 12.64
C GLU A 194 10.27 -42.26 13.32
N LEU A 195 10.63 -41.41 14.29
CA LEU A 195 9.69 -40.50 14.94
C LEU A 195 9.10 -39.47 13.96
N ASN A 196 9.92 -38.88 13.08
CA ASN A 196 9.44 -37.95 12.05
C ASN A 196 8.46 -38.62 11.08
N VAL A 197 8.70 -39.89 10.73
CA VAL A 197 7.79 -40.69 9.90
C VAL A 197 6.47 -40.91 10.61
N LEU A 198 6.50 -41.27 11.90
CA LEU A 198 5.28 -41.43 12.69
C LEU A 198 4.49 -40.13 12.76
N LEU A 199 5.15 -38.99 13.00
CA LEU A 199 4.53 -37.66 12.99
C LEU A 199 3.92 -37.31 11.63
N HIS A 200 4.53 -37.74 10.53
CA HIS A 200 3.98 -37.53 9.19
C HIS A 200 2.77 -38.43 8.92
N VAL A 201 2.88 -39.73 9.19
CA VAL A 201 1.85 -40.73 8.91
C VAL A 201 0.61 -40.51 9.77
N THR A 202 0.77 -40.16 11.05
CA THR A 202 -0.36 -39.89 11.96
C THR A 202 -1.19 -38.66 11.57
N ARG A 203 -0.67 -37.76 10.71
CA ARG A 203 -1.44 -36.65 10.13
C ARG A 203 -2.41 -37.11 9.03
N ALA A 204 -2.19 -38.28 8.43
CA ALA A 204 -3.01 -38.80 7.33
C ALA A 204 -3.72 -40.13 7.66
N HIS A 205 -3.27 -40.84 8.71
CA HIS A 205 -3.79 -42.14 9.12
C HIS A 205 -4.10 -42.16 10.62
N PRO A 206 -5.35 -42.48 11.02
CA PRO A 206 -5.72 -42.56 12.43
C PRO A 206 -5.24 -43.86 13.11
N ASN A 207 -4.92 -44.91 12.35
CA ASN A 207 -4.53 -46.21 12.89
C ASN A 207 -3.06 -46.52 12.56
N VAL A 208 -2.17 -46.13 13.47
CA VAL A 208 -0.73 -46.34 13.36
C VAL A 208 -0.26 -47.16 14.55
N LEU A 209 0.55 -48.19 14.30
CA LEU A 209 1.15 -49.02 15.33
C LEU A 209 2.66 -49.11 15.13
N VAL A 210 3.38 -49.22 16.24
CA VAL A 210 4.80 -49.54 16.26
C VAL A 210 4.95 -51.00 16.65
N VAL A 211 5.58 -51.80 15.79
CA VAL A 211 5.87 -53.21 16.06
C VAL A 211 7.35 -53.32 16.40
N GLN A 212 7.64 -53.60 17.68
CA GLN A 212 9.01 -53.78 18.15
C GLN A 212 9.46 -55.23 17.91
N THR A 213 10.31 -55.46 16.92
CA THR A 213 10.69 -56.83 16.51
C THR A 213 11.95 -57.33 17.23
N LYS A 214 12.31 -58.59 17.00
CA LYS A 214 13.55 -59.24 17.48
C LYS A 214 13.70 -59.27 19.01
N ILE A 215 12.59 -59.38 19.75
CA ILE A 215 12.63 -59.48 21.22
C ILE A 215 13.36 -60.74 21.71
N ASP A 216 13.50 -61.75 20.86
CA ASP A 216 14.26 -62.98 21.11
C ASP A 216 15.78 -62.79 21.09
N LEU A 217 16.28 -61.74 20.42
CA LEU A 217 17.72 -61.48 20.29
C LEU A 217 18.26 -60.54 21.37
N VAL A 218 17.41 -59.77 22.03
CA VAL A 218 17.81 -58.70 22.96
C VAL A 218 17.26 -58.98 24.35
N PRO A 219 18.07 -59.40 25.34
CA PRO A 219 17.58 -59.74 26.67
C PRO A 219 16.81 -58.61 27.38
N ASP A 220 17.24 -57.36 27.22
CA ASP A 220 16.65 -56.18 27.85
C ASP A 220 15.70 -55.40 26.90
N TRP A 221 15.02 -56.11 25.99
CA TRP A 221 14.09 -55.49 25.04
C TRP A 221 12.95 -54.71 25.73
N ARG A 222 12.62 -55.05 26.98
CA ARG A 222 11.58 -54.38 27.78
C ARG A 222 11.97 -52.94 28.15
N ALA A 223 13.23 -52.70 28.53
CA ALA A 223 13.71 -51.34 28.79
C ALA A 223 13.68 -50.47 27.52
N VAL A 224 14.00 -51.06 26.35
CA VAL A 224 13.88 -50.39 25.06
C VAL A 224 12.41 -50.05 24.74
N ALA A 225 11.48 -50.97 25.01
CA ALA A 225 10.05 -50.75 24.82
C ALA A 225 9.52 -49.60 25.70
N GLU A 226 9.91 -49.56 26.98
CA GLU A 226 9.53 -48.51 27.91
C GLU A 226 10.07 -47.12 27.48
N ARG A 227 11.30 -47.07 26.98
CA ARG A 227 11.89 -45.83 26.44
C ARG A 227 11.18 -45.37 25.18
N ASN A 228 10.90 -46.28 24.26
CA ASN A 228 10.16 -45.99 23.03
C ASN A 228 8.74 -45.49 23.33
N GLN A 229 8.05 -46.07 24.32
CA GLN A 229 6.75 -45.57 24.79
C GLN A 229 6.84 -44.14 25.32
N ARG A 230 7.90 -43.78 26.06
CA ARG A 230 8.16 -42.41 26.49
C ARG A 230 8.40 -41.46 25.32
N HIS A 231 9.24 -41.84 24.36
CA HIS A 231 9.49 -41.03 23.16
C HIS A 231 8.21 -40.77 22.34
N LEU A 232 7.36 -41.79 22.19
CA LEU A 232 6.06 -41.63 21.52
C LEU A 232 5.14 -40.65 22.27
N ALA A 233 5.10 -40.73 23.60
CA ALA A 233 4.29 -39.83 24.43
C ALA A 233 4.80 -38.39 24.39
N GLU A 234 6.11 -38.17 24.49
CA GLU A 234 6.76 -36.86 24.40
C GLU A 234 6.56 -36.20 23.03
N ALA A 235 6.59 -37.00 21.96
CA ALA A 235 6.31 -36.53 20.60
C ALA A 235 4.82 -36.33 20.31
N GLY A 236 3.92 -36.71 21.23
CA GLY A 236 2.46 -36.63 21.03
C GLY A 236 1.93 -37.59 19.96
N VAL A 237 2.62 -38.70 19.70
CA VAL A 237 2.25 -39.71 18.69
C VAL A 237 1.35 -40.77 19.35
N PRO A 238 0.06 -40.87 18.98
CA PRO A 238 -0.89 -41.79 19.62
C PRO A 238 -0.79 -43.23 19.06
N ALA A 239 0.42 -43.76 18.88
CA ALA A 239 0.66 -45.10 18.33
C ALA A 239 0.86 -46.14 19.44
N ALA A 240 0.21 -47.30 19.30
CA ALA A 240 0.44 -48.42 20.21
C ALA A 240 1.76 -49.13 19.87
N LEU A 241 2.55 -49.51 20.89
CA LEU A 241 3.78 -50.29 20.73
C LEU A 241 3.53 -51.76 21.10
N ILE A 242 3.78 -52.67 20.17
CA ILE A 242 3.58 -54.13 20.35
C ILE A 242 4.92 -54.86 20.11
N PRO A 243 5.55 -55.42 21.17
CA PRO A 243 6.76 -56.22 21.04
C PRO A 243 6.47 -57.63 20.50
N VAL A 244 7.27 -58.10 19.54
CA VAL A 244 7.09 -59.42 18.90
C VAL A 244 8.41 -60.08 18.50
N SER A 245 8.41 -61.41 18.44
CA SER A 245 9.46 -62.23 17.79
C SER A 245 8.86 -63.08 16.68
N ALA A 246 9.21 -62.76 15.43
CA ALA A 246 8.80 -63.54 14.28
C ALA A 246 9.47 -64.92 14.25
N ALA A 247 10.69 -65.04 14.79
CA ALA A 247 11.42 -66.31 14.88
C ALA A 247 10.73 -67.29 15.84
N LEU A 248 10.36 -66.83 17.05
CA LEU A 248 9.60 -67.64 18.01
C LEU A 248 8.24 -68.01 17.45
N ARG A 249 7.54 -67.08 16.78
CA ARG A 249 6.23 -67.35 16.16
C ARG A 249 6.29 -68.45 15.10
N LEU A 250 7.25 -68.41 14.19
CA LEU A 250 7.37 -69.41 13.13
C LEU A 250 7.79 -70.78 13.69
N ARG A 251 8.65 -70.81 14.71
CA ARG A 251 8.99 -72.05 15.43
C ARG A 251 7.77 -72.62 16.14
N ALA A 252 7.02 -71.78 16.85
CA ALA A 252 5.80 -72.17 17.54
C ALA A 252 4.77 -72.77 16.57
N ALA A 253 4.61 -72.16 15.38
CA ALA A 253 3.70 -72.67 14.36
C ALA A 253 4.16 -74.00 13.74
N THR A 254 5.47 -74.26 13.70
CA THR A 254 6.04 -75.53 13.19
C THR A 254 5.95 -76.65 14.22
N ALA A 255 6.14 -76.32 15.51
CA ALA A 255 6.12 -77.26 16.61
C ALA A 255 4.73 -77.44 17.26
N ASP A 256 3.72 -76.70 16.80
CA ASP A 256 2.39 -76.56 17.42
C ASP A 256 2.45 -76.18 18.93
N ASP A 257 3.44 -75.36 19.30
CA ASP A 257 3.72 -74.96 20.67
C ASP A 257 2.96 -73.68 21.03
N ARG A 258 1.99 -73.80 21.95
CA ARG A 258 1.16 -72.68 22.38
C ARG A 258 1.88 -71.72 23.32
N ASP A 259 2.77 -72.21 24.16
CA ASP A 259 3.48 -71.39 25.14
C ASP A 259 4.52 -70.53 24.42
N LEU A 260 5.24 -71.12 23.47
CA LEU A 260 6.18 -70.39 22.59
C LEU A 260 5.45 -69.35 21.72
N ASN A 261 4.22 -69.63 21.31
CA ASN A 261 3.40 -68.67 20.60
C ASN A 261 3.01 -67.48 21.49
N VAL A 262 2.67 -67.71 22.76
CA VAL A 262 2.41 -66.63 23.72
C VAL A 262 3.67 -65.79 23.96
N GLU A 263 4.82 -66.45 24.14
CA GLU A 263 6.11 -65.78 24.33
C GLU A 263 6.51 -64.91 23.11
N SER A 264 6.13 -65.31 21.90
CA SER A 264 6.42 -64.56 20.67
C SER A 264 5.74 -63.18 20.59
N GLY A 265 4.75 -62.88 21.42
CA GLY A 265 3.98 -61.62 21.39
C GLY A 265 2.97 -61.49 20.23
N PHE A 266 2.96 -62.42 19.27
CA PHE A 266 2.03 -62.40 18.14
C PHE A 266 0.54 -62.46 18.51
N PRO A 267 0.10 -63.17 19.57
CA PRO A 267 -1.31 -63.16 19.95
C PRO A 267 -1.86 -61.75 20.17
N ALA A 268 -1.07 -60.84 20.77
CA ALA A 268 -1.47 -59.45 20.97
C ALA A 268 -1.57 -58.68 19.64
N LEU A 269 -0.60 -58.87 18.73
CA LEU A 269 -0.61 -58.25 17.40
C LEU A 269 -1.80 -58.72 16.55
N ILE A 270 -2.05 -60.04 16.50
CA ILE A 270 -3.17 -60.61 15.74
C ILE A 270 -4.51 -60.17 16.33
N ALA A 271 -4.65 -60.17 17.66
CA ALA A 271 -5.86 -59.69 18.32
C ALA A 271 -6.13 -58.21 18.03
N ARG A 272 -5.08 -57.39 17.93
CA ARG A 272 -5.20 -55.99 17.52
C ARG A 272 -5.64 -55.85 16.07
N LEU A 273 -5.01 -56.56 15.13
CA LEU A 273 -5.40 -56.53 13.71
C LEU A 273 -6.83 -57.01 13.48
N HIS A 274 -7.27 -58.04 14.20
CA HIS A 274 -8.67 -58.50 14.18
C HIS A 274 -9.64 -57.44 14.69
N ARG A 275 -9.29 -56.74 15.78
CA ARG A 275 -10.12 -55.66 16.32
C ARG A 275 -10.22 -54.50 15.33
N ASP A 276 -9.12 -54.16 14.67
CA ASP A 276 -9.08 -53.10 13.66
C ASP A 276 -9.90 -53.46 12.42
N LEU A 277 -9.85 -54.73 11.99
CA LEU A 277 -10.68 -55.26 10.89
C LEU A 277 -12.17 -55.23 11.26
N ALA A 278 -12.53 -55.75 12.43
CA ALA A 278 -13.91 -55.73 12.92
C ALA A 278 -14.45 -54.30 13.12
N GLY A 279 -13.57 -53.37 13.53
CA GLY A 279 -13.88 -51.96 13.71
C GLY A 279 -13.77 -51.10 12.45
N LYS A 280 -13.38 -51.67 11.29
CA LYS A 280 -13.08 -50.88 10.09
C LYS A 280 -14.26 -50.04 9.64
N ALA A 281 -15.43 -50.67 9.48
CA ALA A 281 -16.63 -50.05 8.91
C ALA A 281 -17.26 -48.94 9.78
N ASP A 282 -16.80 -48.77 11.02
CA ASP A 282 -17.36 -47.78 11.95
C ASP A 282 -16.26 -46.97 12.65
N VAL A 283 -15.44 -47.59 13.50
CA VAL A 283 -14.43 -46.89 14.32
C VAL A 283 -13.35 -46.24 13.45
N LEU A 284 -12.73 -47.02 12.55
CA LEU A 284 -11.68 -46.49 11.66
C LEU A 284 -12.25 -45.51 10.63
N ALA A 285 -13.46 -45.78 10.12
CA ALA A 285 -14.13 -44.88 9.20
C ALA A 285 -14.38 -43.50 9.82
N ARG A 286 -14.97 -43.43 11.02
CA ARG A 286 -15.21 -42.16 11.73
C ARG A 286 -13.92 -41.37 11.97
N ALA A 287 -12.87 -42.04 12.46
CA ALA A 287 -11.59 -41.38 12.72
C ALA A 287 -10.94 -40.87 11.41
N THR A 288 -11.04 -41.64 10.32
CA THR A 288 -10.52 -41.25 9.00
C THR A 288 -11.28 -40.05 8.43
N VAL A 289 -12.61 -40.03 8.58
CA VAL A 289 -13.45 -38.89 8.17
C VAL A 289 -13.08 -37.64 8.98
N GLY A 290 -12.91 -37.75 10.31
CA GLY A 290 -12.48 -36.63 11.16
C GLY A 290 -11.16 -36.02 10.72
N LEU A 291 -10.17 -36.85 10.43
CA LEU A 291 -8.86 -36.41 9.93
C LEU A 291 -8.95 -35.79 8.53
N THR A 292 -9.71 -36.40 7.64
CA THR A 292 -9.96 -35.88 6.28
C THR A 292 -10.65 -34.52 6.34
N ALA A 293 -11.65 -34.36 7.20
CA ALA A 293 -12.36 -33.10 7.41
C ALA A 293 -11.40 -32.01 7.87
N ARG A 294 -10.53 -32.30 8.85
CA ARG A 294 -9.50 -31.38 9.32
C ARG A 294 -8.64 -30.86 8.18
N THR A 295 -8.03 -31.78 7.42
CA THR A 295 -7.11 -31.42 6.32
C THR A 295 -7.82 -30.61 5.24
N VAL A 296 -9.03 -31.03 4.83
CA VAL A 296 -9.80 -30.32 3.81
C VAL A 296 -10.20 -28.93 4.29
N VAL A 297 -10.75 -28.80 5.49
CA VAL A 297 -11.18 -27.52 6.06
C VAL A 297 -10.00 -26.56 6.21
N GLU A 298 -8.85 -27.03 6.71
CA GLU A 298 -7.64 -26.23 6.80
C GLU A 298 -7.21 -25.70 5.42
N GLN A 299 -7.20 -26.57 4.39
CA GLN A 299 -6.84 -26.17 3.02
C GLN A 299 -7.86 -25.26 2.34
N LEU A 300 -9.15 -25.37 2.66
CA LEU A 300 -10.20 -24.49 2.14
C LEU A 300 -10.25 -23.14 2.85
N ALA A 301 -9.93 -23.11 4.15
CA ALA A 301 -9.94 -21.90 4.96
C ALA A 301 -8.68 -21.03 4.74
N ALA A 302 -7.53 -21.62 4.45
CA ALA A 302 -6.28 -20.89 4.22
C ALA A 302 -6.39 -19.74 3.19
N PRO A 303 -6.88 -19.95 1.94
CA PRO A 303 -7.01 -18.87 0.98
C PRO A 303 -8.02 -17.80 1.40
N LEU A 304 -9.08 -18.18 2.12
CA LEU A 304 -10.08 -17.23 2.64
C LEU A 304 -9.51 -16.30 3.71
N ARG A 305 -8.64 -16.81 4.59
CA ARG A 305 -7.93 -16.00 5.59
C ARG A 305 -6.96 -15.02 4.92
N ALA A 306 -6.19 -15.49 3.95
CA ALA A 306 -5.28 -14.66 3.18
C ALA A 306 -6.02 -13.51 2.45
N GLU A 307 -7.20 -13.79 1.87
CA GLU A 307 -8.02 -12.76 1.21
C GLU A 307 -8.55 -11.70 2.19
N LEU A 308 -8.91 -12.09 3.42
CA LEU A 308 -9.32 -11.13 4.47
C LEU A 308 -8.15 -10.23 4.91
N GLU A 309 -6.96 -10.80 5.05
CA GLU A 309 -5.75 -10.05 5.42
C GLU A 309 -5.34 -9.06 4.32
N SER A 310 -5.41 -9.46 3.04
CA SER A 310 -5.05 -8.58 1.92
C SER A 310 -6.00 -7.38 1.78
N GLN A 311 -7.30 -7.57 2.02
CA GLN A 311 -8.30 -6.49 1.98
C GLN A 311 -8.00 -5.38 3.00
N GLN A 312 -7.49 -5.73 4.18
CA GLN A 312 -7.12 -4.74 5.21
C GLN A 312 -5.92 -3.88 4.77
N ALA A 313 -4.98 -4.45 4.02
CA ALA A 313 -3.84 -3.73 3.49
C ALA A 313 -4.23 -2.80 2.32
N GLU A 314 -5.13 -3.25 1.43
CA GLU A 314 -5.64 -2.45 0.31
C GLU A 314 -6.54 -1.28 0.75
N GLU A 315 -7.14 -1.38 1.94
CA GLU A 315 -7.89 -0.27 2.56
C GLU A 315 -7.02 0.96 2.79
N GLN A 316 -5.75 0.75 3.16
CA GLN A 316 -4.80 1.82 3.47
C GLN A 316 -4.21 2.49 2.23
N SER A 317 -4.11 1.78 1.09
CA SER A 317 -3.43 2.26 -0.12
C SER A 317 -4.37 2.58 -1.29
N GLY A 318 -5.66 2.21 -1.20
CA GLY A 318 -6.62 2.25 -2.30
C GLY A 318 -7.41 3.55 -2.48
N PRO A 319 -8.69 3.46 -2.91
CA PRO A 319 -9.59 4.61 -3.14
C PRO A 319 -9.70 5.59 -1.97
N MET A 320 -9.55 5.12 -0.73
CA MET A 320 -9.59 5.96 0.47
C MET A 320 -8.43 6.97 0.51
N SER A 321 -7.24 6.57 0.08
CA SER A 321 -6.08 7.47 -0.04
C SER A 321 -6.33 8.57 -1.09
N ARG A 322 -6.96 8.21 -2.22
CA ARG A 322 -7.37 9.17 -3.26
C ARG A 322 -8.42 10.15 -2.75
N LEU A 323 -9.38 9.69 -1.95
CA LEU A 323 -10.37 10.55 -1.29
C LEU A 323 -9.69 11.56 -0.36
N HIS A 324 -8.76 11.11 0.49
CA HIS A 324 -8.00 11.99 1.38
C HIS A 324 -7.10 12.97 0.64
N ALA A 325 -6.49 12.57 -0.49
CA ALA A 325 -5.75 13.48 -1.35
C ALA A 325 -6.67 14.57 -1.92
N ALA A 326 -7.83 14.19 -2.47
CA ALA A 326 -8.79 15.15 -3.01
C ALA A 326 -9.34 16.12 -1.94
N GLN A 327 -9.59 15.64 -0.72
CA GLN A 327 -9.97 16.49 0.42
C GLN A 327 -8.91 17.54 0.75
N ARG A 328 -7.63 17.14 0.74
CA ARG A 328 -6.51 18.06 0.99
C ARG A 328 -6.38 19.12 -0.09
N GLU A 329 -6.61 18.77 -1.35
CA GLU A 329 -6.58 19.74 -2.46
C GLU A 329 -7.70 20.79 -2.35
N VAL A 330 -8.91 20.42 -1.91
CA VAL A 330 -9.98 21.40 -1.65
C VAL A 330 -9.56 22.42 -0.59
N GLU A 331 -8.95 21.94 0.50
CA GLU A 331 -8.51 22.82 1.58
C GLU A 331 -7.33 23.71 1.15
N GLU A 332 -6.42 23.18 0.33
CA GLU A 332 -5.33 23.98 -0.24
C GLU A 332 -5.83 25.08 -1.17
N LEU A 333 -6.83 24.80 -2.01
CA LEU A 333 -7.44 25.82 -2.86
C LEU A 333 -8.10 26.93 -2.04
N ARG A 334 -8.81 26.58 -0.95
CA ARG A 334 -9.39 27.57 -0.03
C ARG A 334 -8.32 28.48 0.58
N ARG A 335 -7.21 27.90 1.04
CA ARG A 335 -6.08 28.68 1.58
C ARG A 335 -5.43 29.55 0.51
N CYS A 336 -5.28 29.03 -0.72
CA CYS A 336 -4.81 29.81 -1.86
C CYS A 336 -5.72 31.01 -2.14
N SER A 337 -7.04 30.82 -2.13
CA SER A 337 -8.03 31.88 -2.36
C SER A 337 -7.87 33.06 -1.41
N VAL A 338 -7.68 32.78 -0.12
CA VAL A 338 -7.49 33.84 0.90
C VAL A 338 -6.13 34.53 0.71
N ARG A 339 -5.06 33.77 0.46
CA ARG A 339 -3.70 34.32 0.30
C ARG A 339 -3.59 35.30 -0.87
N TRP A 340 -4.15 34.96 -2.03
CA TRP A 340 -4.02 35.80 -3.21
C TRP A 340 -4.85 37.09 -3.08
N GLN A 341 -6.04 37.02 -2.46
CA GLN A 341 -6.89 38.19 -2.21
C GLN A 341 -6.21 39.18 -1.25
N ASN A 342 -5.62 38.69 -0.15
CA ASN A 342 -4.87 39.53 0.77
C ASN A 342 -3.66 40.17 0.06
N THR A 343 -2.90 39.37 -0.70
CA THR A 343 -1.74 39.87 -1.46
C THR A 343 -2.14 40.97 -2.44
N LEU A 344 -3.25 40.81 -3.18
CA LEU A 344 -3.72 41.83 -4.11
C LEU A 344 -4.11 43.13 -3.38
N ASN A 345 -4.82 43.02 -2.27
CA ASN A 345 -5.28 44.20 -1.52
C ASN A 345 -4.12 44.97 -0.89
N ASP A 346 -3.18 44.28 -0.27
CA ASP A 346 -2.01 44.87 0.39
C ASP A 346 -1.12 45.58 -0.65
N GLU A 347 -0.75 44.90 -1.74
CA GLU A 347 0.12 45.49 -2.76
C GLU A 347 -0.53 46.66 -3.51
N MET A 348 -1.85 46.63 -3.71
CA MET A 348 -2.58 47.75 -4.33
C MET A 348 -2.68 48.95 -3.40
N ALA A 349 -2.80 48.74 -2.08
CA ALA A 349 -2.80 49.83 -1.11
C ALA A 349 -1.43 50.52 -1.05
N ASP A 350 -0.35 49.72 -1.04
CA ASP A 350 1.03 50.23 -1.08
C ASP A 350 1.28 51.00 -2.38
N LEU A 351 0.92 50.44 -3.53
CA LEU A 351 1.06 51.09 -4.84
C LEU A 351 0.33 52.44 -4.90
N LEU A 352 -0.88 52.54 -4.33
CA LEU A 352 -1.66 53.78 -4.30
C LEU A 352 -1.05 54.86 -3.41
N SER A 353 -0.36 54.48 -2.33
CA SER A 353 0.36 55.40 -1.46
C SER A 353 1.65 55.89 -2.13
N ASP A 354 2.42 54.96 -2.69
CA ASP A 354 3.72 55.26 -3.26
C ASP A 354 3.61 56.09 -4.55
N ILE A 355 2.59 55.87 -5.38
CA ILE A 355 2.36 56.67 -6.61
C ILE A 355 2.01 58.12 -6.31
N GLU A 356 1.25 58.36 -5.23
CA GLU A 356 0.92 59.71 -4.79
C GLU A 356 2.17 60.41 -4.24
N TYR A 357 2.99 59.67 -3.49
CA TYR A 357 4.24 60.19 -2.94
C TYR A 357 5.26 60.53 -4.04
N ASP A 358 5.46 59.67 -5.03
CA ASP A 358 6.39 59.89 -6.15
C ASP A 358 6.03 61.17 -6.93
N LEU A 359 4.77 61.33 -7.32
CA LEU A 359 4.32 62.53 -8.01
C LEU A 359 4.44 63.78 -7.13
N ARG A 360 4.15 63.68 -5.83
CA ARG A 360 4.28 64.79 -4.86
C ARG A 360 5.74 65.25 -4.77
N GLU A 361 6.69 64.32 -4.77
CA GLU A 361 8.10 64.65 -4.71
C GLU A 361 8.61 65.28 -6.00
N ARG A 362 8.22 64.75 -7.17
CA ARG A 362 8.55 65.34 -8.49
C ARG A 362 8.01 66.76 -8.63
N THR A 363 6.73 66.97 -8.30
CA THR A 363 6.10 68.30 -8.33
C THR A 363 6.74 69.28 -7.35
N ARG A 364 7.17 68.83 -6.16
CA ARG A 364 7.95 69.66 -5.23
C ARG A 364 9.33 70.02 -5.78
N GLN A 365 9.99 69.12 -6.48
CA GLN A 365 11.29 69.40 -7.12
C GLN A 365 11.12 70.48 -8.20
N ILE A 366 10.08 70.38 -9.03
CA ILE A 366 9.73 71.41 -10.01
C ILE A 366 9.49 72.76 -9.32
N LEU A 367 8.74 72.80 -8.22
CA LEU A 367 8.50 74.05 -7.47
C LEU A 367 9.78 74.65 -6.87
N ARG A 368 10.74 73.84 -6.42
CA ARG A 368 12.06 74.33 -5.98
C ARG A 368 12.83 75.00 -7.12
N GLU A 369 12.80 74.38 -8.31
CA GLU A 369 13.46 74.94 -9.51
C GLU A 369 12.78 76.23 -9.99
N VAL A 370 11.45 76.32 -9.87
CA VAL A 370 10.68 77.56 -10.07
C VAL A 370 11.14 78.65 -9.09
N ASP A 371 11.30 78.30 -7.82
CA ASP A 371 11.73 79.24 -6.78
C ASP A 371 13.12 79.80 -7.06
N ASP A 372 14.08 78.93 -7.40
CA ASP A 372 15.47 79.27 -7.74
C ASP A 372 15.55 80.14 -9.01
N ALA A 373 14.74 79.82 -10.03
CA ALA A 373 14.69 80.58 -11.29
C ALA A 373 14.21 82.02 -11.06
N PHE A 374 13.12 82.19 -10.29
CA PHE A 374 12.54 83.51 -10.03
C PHE A 374 13.26 84.32 -8.95
N ASP A 375 14.22 83.76 -8.21
CA ASP A 375 15.06 84.52 -7.28
C ASP A 375 16.05 85.45 -8.00
N SER A 376 16.40 85.14 -9.26
CA SER A 376 17.38 85.90 -10.05
C SER A 376 16.83 86.52 -11.35
N ALA A 377 15.71 86.02 -11.89
CA ALA A 377 15.11 86.48 -13.15
C ALA A 377 13.88 87.40 -12.97
N ASP A 378 13.62 88.29 -13.94
CA ASP A 378 12.37 89.08 -14.03
C ASP A 378 11.30 88.27 -14.79
N PRO A 379 10.15 87.95 -14.17
CA PRO A 379 9.09 87.17 -14.81
C PRO A 379 8.53 87.79 -16.10
N LEU A 380 8.68 89.10 -16.33
CA LEU A 380 8.17 89.74 -17.56
C LEU A 380 8.96 89.42 -18.82
N VAL A 381 10.24 89.05 -18.68
CA VAL A 381 11.14 88.84 -19.82
C VAL A 381 11.23 87.37 -20.20
N ALA A 382 11.12 86.48 -19.21
CA ALA A 382 11.33 85.05 -19.38
C ALA A 382 10.03 84.22 -19.38
N TRP A 383 8.84 84.84 -19.41
CA TRP A 383 7.56 84.16 -19.22
C TRP A 383 7.31 83.01 -20.21
N ASP A 384 7.45 83.27 -21.52
CA ASP A 384 7.11 82.28 -22.56
C ASP A 384 8.05 81.05 -22.47
N THR A 385 9.35 81.28 -22.29
CA THR A 385 10.34 80.22 -22.09
C THR A 385 10.10 79.44 -20.79
N PHE A 386 9.68 80.13 -19.72
CA PHE A 386 9.33 79.51 -18.45
C PHE A 386 8.07 78.65 -18.57
N GLN A 387 7.04 79.12 -19.27
CA GLN A 387 5.78 78.38 -19.49
C GLN A 387 6.04 77.08 -20.27
N GLU A 388 6.84 77.12 -21.33
CA GLU A 388 7.24 75.92 -22.08
C GLU A 388 8.04 74.95 -21.21
N TRP A 389 8.99 75.45 -20.42
CA TRP A 389 9.78 74.63 -19.50
C TRP A 389 8.89 73.97 -18.44
N LEU A 390 7.97 74.71 -17.81
CA LEU A 390 7.08 74.19 -16.78
C LEU A 390 6.17 73.10 -17.34
N SER A 391 5.56 73.34 -18.50
CA SER A 391 4.67 72.39 -19.17
C SER A 391 5.41 71.09 -19.51
N ARG A 392 6.63 71.19 -20.04
CA ARG A 392 7.47 70.03 -20.35
C ARG A 392 7.85 69.22 -19.11
N ASN A 393 8.30 69.87 -18.04
CA ASN A 393 8.71 69.18 -16.82
C ASN A 393 7.51 68.52 -16.11
N LEU A 394 6.32 69.14 -16.14
CA LEU A 394 5.11 68.53 -15.61
C LEU A 394 4.67 67.31 -16.43
N ALA A 395 4.79 67.37 -17.76
CA ALA A 395 4.53 66.24 -18.64
C ALA A 395 5.52 65.09 -18.40
N GLU A 396 6.82 65.37 -18.38
CA GLU A 396 7.88 64.38 -18.08
C GLU A 396 7.68 63.72 -16.70
N ALA A 397 7.28 64.51 -15.69
CA ALA A 397 6.97 63.99 -14.37
C ALA A 397 5.76 63.05 -14.37
N ALA A 398 4.71 63.36 -15.12
CA ALA A 398 3.54 62.50 -15.23
C ALA A 398 3.79 61.24 -16.06
N GLU A 399 4.55 61.34 -17.15
CA GLU A 399 4.98 60.18 -17.95
C GLU A 399 5.79 59.19 -17.12
N ALA A 400 6.82 59.66 -16.41
CA ALA A 400 7.64 58.82 -15.54
C ALA A 400 6.83 58.19 -14.40
N ASN A 401 5.91 58.95 -13.79
CA ASN A 401 5.00 58.44 -12.76
C ASN A 401 4.07 57.36 -13.33
N HIS A 402 3.55 57.55 -14.56
CA HIS A 402 2.70 56.57 -15.22
C HIS A 402 3.46 55.30 -15.64
N GLU A 403 4.69 55.43 -16.11
CA GLU A 403 5.56 54.28 -16.41
C GLU A 403 5.81 53.45 -15.15
N TRP A 404 6.11 54.11 -14.03
CA TRP A 404 6.30 53.45 -12.74
C TRP A 404 5.02 52.73 -12.27
N LEU A 405 3.85 53.36 -12.42
CA LEU A 405 2.55 52.73 -12.18
C LEU A 405 2.37 51.45 -13.01
N ALA A 406 2.66 51.50 -14.31
CA ALA A 406 2.53 50.36 -15.22
C ALA A 406 3.45 49.19 -14.79
N GLN A 407 4.73 49.47 -14.52
CA GLN A 407 5.69 48.47 -14.05
C GLN A 407 5.24 47.84 -12.72
N ARG A 408 4.71 48.66 -11.81
CA ARG A 408 4.29 48.17 -10.49
C ARG A 408 3.00 47.36 -10.56
N CYS A 409 2.04 47.72 -11.43
CA CYS A 409 0.88 46.90 -11.70
C CYS A 409 1.24 45.52 -12.30
N ASP A 410 2.21 45.45 -13.22
CA ASP A 410 2.72 44.17 -13.76
C ASP A 410 3.34 43.30 -12.64
N PHE A 411 4.13 43.91 -11.76
CA PHE A 411 4.69 43.21 -10.61
C PHE A 411 3.59 42.61 -9.71
N VAL A 412 2.54 43.38 -9.38
CA VAL A 412 1.42 42.89 -8.57
C VAL A 412 0.73 41.72 -9.27
N ALA A 413 0.47 41.83 -10.58
CA ALA A 413 -0.14 40.75 -11.36
C ALA A 413 0.68 39.45 -11.29
N ARG A 414 2.00 39.52 -11.48
CA ARG A 414 2.92 38.37 -11.38
C ARG A 414 2.97 37.79 -9.97
N ARG A 415 2.98 38.64 -8.95
CA ARG A 415 3.02 38.21 -7.54
C ARG A 415 1.75 37.45 -7.16
N VAL A 416 0.58 37.92 -7.61
CA VAL A 416 -0.70 37.25 -7.39
C VAL A 416 -0.77 35.93 -8.18
N ALA A 417 -0.31 35.93 -9.44
CA ALA A 417 -0.21 34.71 -10.26
C ALA A 417 0.67 33.63 -9.61
N GLY A 418 1.74 34.03 -8.90
CA GLY A 418 2.63 33.12 -8.17
C GLY A 418 1.94 32.20 -7.17
N HIS A 419 0.78 32.59 -6.60
CA HIS A 419 0.00 31.73 -5.70
C HIS A 419 -0.62 30.52 -6.40
N PHE A 420 -0.76 30.56 -7.73
CA PHE A 420 -1.36 29.51 -8.54
C PHE A 420 -0.34 28.56 -9.19
N ALA A 421 0.97 28.78 -8.97
CA ALA A 421 2.03 27.98 -9.59
C ALA A 421 1.91 26.47 -9.34
N ARG A 422 1.35 26.06 -8.18
CA ARG A 422 1.06 24.65 -7.84
C ARG A 422 0.15 23.97 -8.87
N TYR A 423 -0.75 24.72 -9.48
CA TYR A 423 -1.74 24.21 -10.42
C TYR A 423 -1.24 24.20 -11.87
N GLY A 424 0.00 24.64 -12.13
CA GLY A 424 0.63 24.57 -13.44
C GLY A 424 0.12 25.60 -14.47
N TYR A 425 -0.58 26.62 -14.01
CA TYR A 425 -1.08 27.70 -14.86
C TYR A 425 -0.07 28.85 -14.93
N ASP A 426 0.24 29.32 -16.14
CA ASP A 426 0.86 30.62 -16.38
C ASP A 426 -0.28 31.63 -16.64
N VAL A 427 -0.82 32.20 -15.56
CA VAL A 427 -2.16 32.83 -15.51
C VAL A 427 -2.13 34.35 -15.49
N LEU A 428 -1.17 34.95 -16.18
CA LEU A 428 -1.23 36.39 -16.40
C LEU A 428 -2.44 36.70 -17.32
N PRO A 429 -3.31 37.64 -16.93
CA PRO A 429 -4.37 38.08 -17.83
C PRO A 429 -3.73 38.70 -19.09
N PRO A 430 -4.36 38.54 -20.26
CA PRO A 430 -3.87 39.13 -21.51
C PRO A 430 -4.08 40.65 -21.47
N TRP A 431 -3.16 41.39 -20.86
CA TRP A 431 -3.15 42.85 -20.91
C TRP A 431 -1.72 43.41 -20.79
N SER A 432 -1.48 44.50 -21.52
CA SER A 432 -0.28 45.32 -21.41
C SER A 432 -0.72 46.75 -21.09
N MET A 433 -0.31 47.28 -19.94
CA MET A 433 -0.53 48.68 -19.62
C MET A 433 0.42 49.53 -20.47
N THR A 434 -0.12 50.31 -21.39
CA THR A 434 0.64 51.27 -22.20
C THR A 434 0.42 52.67 -21.65
N VAL A 435 1.49 53.47 -21.59
CA VAL A 435 1.41 54.90 -21.26
C VAL A 435 0.51 55.57 -22.31
N PRO A 436 -0.57 56.28 -21.92
CA PRO A 436 -1.39 57.03 -22.87
C PRO A 436 -0.56 58.05 -23.65
N GLU A 437 -0.58 57.98 -24.99
CA GLU A 437 0.20 58.86 -25.87
C GLU A 437 -0.20 60.36 -25.74
N ASP A 438 -1.37 60.64 -25.18
CA ASP A 438 -1.94 61.99 -25.05
C ASP A 438 -1.72 62.64 -23.66
N LEU A 439 -0.89 62.05 -22.80
CA LEU A 439 -0.59 62.60 -21.48
C LEU A 439 0.03 64.01 -21.55
N ALA A 440 0.94 64.24 -22.51
CA ALA A 440 1.57 65.54 -22.72
C ALA A 440 0.56 66.63 -23.13
N ASP A 441 -0.43 66.27 -23.96
CA ASP A 441 -1.47 67.17 -24.49
C ASP A 441 -2.53 67.57 -23.45
N ARG A 442 -2.55 66.91 -22.28
CA ARG A 442 -3.53 67.12 -21.21
C ARG A 442 -3.11 68.14 -20.16
N THR A 443 -1.92 68.73 -20.31
CA THR A 443 -1.39 69.79 -19.45
C THR A 443 -2.08 71.11 -19.78
N PRO A 444 -2.91 71.69 -18.91
CA PRO A 444 -3.53 72.99 -19.19
C PRO A 444 -2.46 74.07 -19.31
N GLU A 445 -2.57 74.99 -20.27
CA GLU A 445 -1.66 76.13 -20.36
C GLU A 445 -1.83 77.06 -19.16
N LEU A 446 -0.71 77.60 -18.64
CA LEU A 446 -0.71 78.58 -17.57
C LEU A 446 -0.88 80.00 -18.15
N ASP A 447 -2.05 80.60 -17.98
CA ASP A 447 -2.28 81.99 -18.35
C ASP A 447 -1.35 82.95 -17.58
N GLN A 448 -0.79 83.96 -18.28
CA GLN A 448 0.08 84.95 -17.66
C GLN A 448 -0.68 85.71 -16.55
N PRO A 449 -0.22 85.70 -15.29
CA PRO A 449 -0.88 86.42 -14.21
C PRO A 449 -0.83 87.93 -14.46
N SER A 450 -1.76 88.69 -13.88
CA SER A 450 -1.80 90.15 -14.03
C SER A 450 -0.59 90.79 -13.34
N ILE A 451 0.45 91.11 -14.11
CA ILE A 451 1.72 91.65 -13.63
C ILE A 451 1.69 93.19 -13.64
N ASP A 452 1.88 93.82 -12.47
CA ASP A 452 1.94 95.29 -12.33
C ASP A 452 3.11 95.90 -13.10
N ARG A 453 2.85 96.72 -14.12
CA ARG A 453 3.89 97.45 -14.88
C ARG A 453 4.20 98.80 -14.23
N PHE A 454 5.47 99.18 -14.21
CA PHE A 454 5.91 100.44 -13.63
C PHE A 454 5.70 101.58 -14.64
N THR A 455 4.60 102.31 -14.51
CA THR A 455 4.16 103.31 -15.50
C THR A 455 5.03 104.57 -15.45
N VAL A 456 5.25 105.25 -16.58
CA VAL A 456 6.11 106.46 -16.67
C VAL A 456 5.65 107.57 -15.71
N SER A 457 4.35 107.71 -15.49
CA SER A 457 3.76 108.66 -14.52
C SER A 457 4.06 108.29 -13.06
N GLN A 458 4.09 107.00 -12.72
CA GLN A 458 4.47 106.51 -11.39
C GLN A 458 5.97 106.73 -11.12
N LYS A 459 6.84 106.57 -12.13
CA LYS A 459 8.29 106.86 -12.01
C LYS A 459 8.57 108.30 -11.57
N VAL A 460 7.83 109.28 -12.11
CA VAL A 460 7.98 110.70 -11.77
C VAL A 460 7.46 110.99 -10.36
N ILE A 461 6.30 110.43 -9.99
CA ILE A 461 5.66 110.66 -8.69
C ILE A 461 6.48 110.02 -7.55
N THR A 462 7.01 108.82 -7.73
CA THR A 462 7.85 108.18 -6.69
C THR A 462 9.25 108.79 -6.61
N GLY A 463 9.81 109.23 -7.73
CA GLY A 463 11.04 110.03 -7.75
C GLY A 463 10.93 111.29 -6.90
N MET A 464 9.77 111.98 -6.95
CA MET A 464 9.49 113.16 -6.12
C MET A 464 9.20 112.85 -4.64
N LYS A 465 8.52 111.75 -4.32
CA LYS A 465 8.27 111.36 -2.92
C LYS A 465 9.55 110.96 -2.17
N GLY A 466 10.50 110.31 -2.85
CA GLY A 466 11.80 109.95 -2.28
C GLY A 466 12.73 111.15 -2.03
N SER A 467 12.65 112.19 -2.86
CA SER A 467 13.45 113.41 -2.68
C SER A 467 12.99 114.24 -1.47
N TYR A 468 11.70 114.21 -1.12
CA TYR A 468 11.14 115.01 -0.01
C TYR A 468 11.69 114.62 1.38
N GLY A 469 11.94 113.33 1.64
CA GLY A 469 12.49 112.87 2.93
C GLY A 469 14.00 113.11 3.08
N GLY A 470 14.76 112.95 1.99
CA GLY A 470 16.20 113.21 1.97
C GLY A 470 16.54 114.70 2.11
N LEU A 471 15.76 115.57 1.47
CA LEU A 471 15.89 117.02 1.57
C LEU A 471 15.60 117.53 3.00
N LEU A 472 14.62 116.97 3.71
CA LEU A 472 14.28 117.39 5.08
C LEU A 472 15.33 116.94 6.11
N MET A 473 15.85 115.71 6.00
CA MET A 473 16.85 115.19 6.95
C MET A 473 18.26 115.78 6.73
N PHE A 474 18.68 116.00 5.49
CA PHE A 474 19.94 116.73 5.20
C PHE A 474 19.82 118.23 5.48
N GLY A 475 18.65 118.82 5.22
CA GLY A 475 18.35 120.21 5.54
C GLY A 475 18.49 120.49 7.04
N LEU A 476 17.93 119.63 7.91
CA LEU A 476 18.04 119.76 9.36
C LEU A 476 19.49 119.62 9.88
N ALA A 477 20.26 118.67 9.35
CA ALA A 477 21.65 118.44 9.75
C ALA A 477 22.58 119.59 9.33
N MET A 478 22.34 120.19 8.15
CA MET A 478 23.12 121.34 7.66
C MET A 478 22.75 122.65 8.36
N THR A 479 21.48 122.81 8.80
CA THR A 479 21.08 123.99 9.60
C THR A 479 21.73 124.04 10.99
N LEU A 480 22.08 122.90 11.60
CA LEU A 480 22.85 122.85 12.84
C LEU A 480 24.33 123.21 12.65
N ALA A 481 24.85 123.12 11.41
CA ALA A 481 26.24 123.42 11.05
C ALA A 481 26.45 124.83 10.45
N GLY A 482 25.41 125.68 10.42
CA GLY A 482 25.52 127.10 10.05
C GLY A 482 25.72 127.38 8.55
N MET A 483 25.39 126.45 7.66
CA MET A 483 25.52 126.62 6.20
C MET A 483 24.18 126.93 5.50
N PRO A 484 24.16 127.64 4.35
CA PRO A 484 22.95 127.97 3.61
C PRO A 484 22.21 126.72 3.09
N MET A 485 20.86 126.75 3.12
CA MET A 485 19.94 125.64 2.83
C MET A 485 20.04 125.02 1.43
N ILE A 486 20.71 125.65 0.47
CA ILE A 486 20.84 125.18 -0.91
C ILE A 486 22.33 125.17 -1.29
N ASN A 487 22.98 124.01 -1.15
CA ASN A 487 24.37 123.75 -1.52
C ASN A 487 24.40 122.69 -2.65
N PRO A 488 25.23 122.76 -3.70
CA PRO A 488 25.33 121.71 -4.73
C PRO A 488 25.46 120.28 -4.19
N VAL A 489 26.04 120.08 -2.99
CA VAL A 489 26.09 118.77 -2.30
C VAL A 489 24.70 118.26 -1.87
N SER A 490 23.78 119.15 -1.47
CA SER A 490 22.39 118.81 -1.08
C SER A 490 21.50 118.44 -2.27
N ILE A 491 21.74 119.01 -3.45
CA ILE A 491 21.09 118.61 -4.71
C ILE A 491 21.60 117.23 -5.14
N GLY A 492 22.89 116.94 -4.94
CA GLY A 492 23.47 115.60 -5.12
C GLY A 492 22.90 114.55 -4.17
N ALA A 493 22.63 114.91 -2.90
CA ALA A 493 22.00 114.03 -1.93
C ALA A 493 20.54 113.72 -2.31
N GLY A 494 19.74 114.70 -2.73
CA GLY A 494 18.37 114.50 -3.21
C GLY A 494 18.28 113.58 -4.44
N ALA A 495 19.24 113.67 -5.37
CA ALA A 495 19.31 112.79 -6.53
C ALA A 495 19.74 111.34 -6.17
N LEU A 496 20.65 111.17 -5.22
CA LEU A 496 21.03 109.85 -4.70
C LEU A 496 19.89 109.16 -3.94
N PHE A 497 19.12 109.90 -3.13
CA PHE A 497 17.96 109.37 -2.41
C PHE A 497 16.74 109.14 -3.32
N GLY A 498 16.49 109.99 -4.33
CA GLY A 498 15.46 109.77 -5.35
C GLY A 498 15.79 108.62 -6.32
N GLY A 499 17.05 108.45 -6.70
CA GLY A 499 17.52 107.29 -7.47
C GLY A 499 17.46 106.01 -6.64
N LYS A 500 17.79 106.08 -5.33
CA LYS A 500 17.65 104.95 -4.40
C LYS A 500 16.18 104.58 -4.15
N SER A 501 15.27 105.54 -4.03
CA SER A 501 13.83 105.24 -3.87
C SER A 501 13.20 104.63 -5.12
N ILE A 502 13.57 105.10 -6.33
CA ILE A 502 13.13 104.47 -7.59
C ILE A 502 13.69 103.05 -7.71
N ARG A 503 14.96 102.84 -7.31
CA ARG A 503 15.58 101.51 -7.30
C ARG A 503 14.96 100.58 -6.25
N ASP A 504 14.63 101.10 -5.07
CA ASP A 504 14.01 100.33 -4.00
C ASP A 504 12.54 99.99 -4.32
N GLU A 505 11.79 100.90 -4.95
CA GLU A 505 10.43 100.62 -5.44
C GLU A 505 10.45 99.66 -6.64
N SER A 506 11.42 99.79 -7.55
CA SER A 506 11.62 98.82 -8.64
C SER A 506 11.97 97.42 -8.10
N LYS A 507 12.78 97.32 -7.05
CA LYS A 507 13.08 96.06 -6.34
C LYS A 507 11.84 95.52 -5.62
N GLN A 508 11.03 96.38 -5.00
CA GLN A 508 9.78 95.97 -4.34
C GLN A 508 8.74 95.46 -5.34
N LEU A 509 8.63 96.10 -6.51
CA LEU A 509 7.77 95.64 -7.59
C LEU A 509 8.26 94.33 -8.18
N LEU A 510 9.56 94.19 -8.47
CA LEU A 510 10.13 92.92 -8.90
C LEU A 510 9.79 91.79 -7.91
N ARG A 511 9.99 92.02 -6.60
CA ARG A 511 9.61 91.05 -5.55
C ARG A 511 8.11 90.76 -5.52
N ARG A 512 7.24 91.76 -5.71
CA ARG A 512 5.79 91.54 -5.81
C ARG A 512 5.43 90.70 -7.03
N ARG A 513 6.00 90.99 -8.20
CA ARG A 513 5.79 90.21 -9.43
C ARG A 513 6.25 88.76 -9.26
N GLN A 514 7.46 88.57 -8.72
CA GLN A 514 8.00 87.25 -8.38
C GLN A 514 7.05 86.51 -7.43
N ALA A 515 6.56 87.15 -6.37
CA ALA A 515 5.62 86.53 -5.44
C ALA A 515 4.27 86.15 -6.09
N THR A 516 3.70 87.03 -6.93
CA THR A 516 2.45 86.78 -7.67
C THR A 516 2.62 85.59 -8.63
N VAL A 517 3.72 85.54 -9.37
CA VAL A 517 4.04 84.44 -10.28
C VAL A 517 4.28 83.13 -9.54
N LYS A 518 5.09 83.14 -8.46
CA LYS A 518 5.34 81.96 -7.62
C LYS A 518 4.03 81.39 -7.06
N THR A 519 3.11 82.24 -6.60
CA THR A 519 1.79 81.79 -6.10
C THR A 519 0.90 81.24 -7.22
N ALA A 520 0.92 81.85 -8.41
CA ALA A 520 0.16 81.35 -9.56
C ALA A 520 0.69 79.99 -10.05
N VAL A 521 2.01 79.84 -10.13
CA VAL A 521 2.67 78.57 -10.50
C VAL A 521 2.39 77.49 -9.44
N GLN A 522 2.51 77.82 -8.15
CA GLN A 522 2.21 76.88 -7.08
C GLN A 522 0.77 76.33 -7.18
N ARG A 523 -0.20 77.21 -7.40
CA ARG A 523 -1.61 76.81 -7.59
C ARG A 523 -1.78 75.92 -8.82
N HIS A 524 -1.12 76.26 -9.93
CA HIS A 524 -1.19 75.47 -11.15
C HIS A 524 -0.61 74.06 -10.98
N VAL A 525 0.55 73.95 -10.31
CA VAL A 525 1.18 72.67 -10.01
C VAL A 525 0.33 71.84 -9.03
N ASP A 526 -0.29 72.46 -8.03
CA ASP A 526 -1.22 71.78 -7.12
C ASP A 526 -2.48 71.27 -7.85
N ASP A 527 -3.07 72.07 -8.74
CA ASP A 527 -4.23 71.69 -9.56
C ASP A 527 -3.87 70.54 -10.52
N TYR A 528 -2.68 70.58 -11.12
CA TYR A 528 -2.14 69.50 -11.95
C TYR A 528 -1.92 68.21 -11.15
N PHE A 529 -1.28 68.31 -9.99
CA PHE A 529 -1.06 67.19 -9.07
C PHE A 529 -2.38 66.49 -8.72
N VAL A 530 -3.41 67.24 -8.32
CA VAL A 530 -4.72 66.67 -7.98
C VAL A 530 -5.34 65.93 -9.17
N ARG A 531 -5.22 66.47 -10.39
CA ARG A 531 -5.75 65.84 -11.60
C ARG A 531 -5.04 64.53 -11.93
N VAL A 532 -3.70 64.53 -11.95
CA VAL A 532 -2.90 63.34 -12.29
C VAL A 532 -3.03 62.26 -11.21
N VAL A 533 -2.99 62.61 -9.92
CA VAL A 533 -3.22 61.63 -8.83
C VAL A 533 -4.58 60.96 -8.98
N LYS A 534 -5.63 61.72 -9.33
CA LYS A 534 -6.96 61.16 -9.55
C LYS A 534 -6.95 60.14 -10.69
N GLU A 535 -6.35 60.48 -11.83
CA GLU A 535 -6.24 59.59 -12.98
C GLU A 535 -5.45 58.31 -12.67
N CYS A 536 -4.30 58.44 -11.98
CA CYS A 536 -3.51 57.29 -11.51
C CYS A 536 -4.32 56.40 -10.55
N ARG A 537 -5.07 56.99 -9.60
CA ARG A 537 -5.94 56.26 -8.66
C ARG A 537 -7.05 55.51 -9.38
N ASP A 538 -7.70 56.15 -10.35
CA ASP A 538 -8.79 55.54 -11.12
C ASP A 538 -8.26 54.38 -11.99
N THR A 539 -7.08 54.56 -12.61
CA THR A 539 -6.37 53.52 -13.37
C THR A 539 -5.99 52.34 -12.47
N ALA A 540 -5.34 52.59 -11.33
CA ALA A 540 -4.97 51.56 -10.36
C ALA A 540 -6.21 50.77 -9.85
N ARG A 541 -7.33 51.45 -9.57
CA ARG A 541 -8.59 50.80 -9.17
C ARG A 541 -9.22 49.98 -10.30
N GLN A 542 -9.06 50.39 -11.55
CA GLN A 542 -9.51 49.60 -12.70
C GLN A 542 -8.69 48.32 -12.82
N VAL A 543 -7.36 48.42 -12.69
CA VAL A 543 -6.45 47.26 -12.68
C VAL A 543 -6.77 46.31 -11.54
N GLN A 544 -6.95 46.82 -10.31
CA GLN A 544 -7.33 45.99 -9.17
C GLN A 544 -8.61 45.20 -9.41
N ARG A 545 -9.65 45.86 -9.96
CA ARG A 545 -10.92 45.19 -10.30
C ARG A 545 -10.71 44.07 -11.30
N MET A 546 -10.01 44.35 -12.39
CA MET A 546 -9.71 43.35 -13.42
C MET A 546 -8.89 42.18 -12.89
N LEU A 547 -7.82 42.42 -12.13
CA LEU A 547 -7.01 41.35 -11.54
C LEU A 547 -7.85 40.50 -10.58
N ARG A 548 -8.64 41.14 -9.71
CA ARG A 548 -9.54 40.45 -8.80
C ARG A 548 -10.54 39.59 -9.56
N ASP A 549 -11.18 40.12 -10.59
CA ASP A 549 -12.21 39.42 -11.35
C ASP A 549 -11.60 38.22 -12.13
N HIS A 550 -10.41 38.37 -12.71
CA HIS A 550 -9.65 37.30 -13.38
C HIS A 550 -9.28 36.16 -12.43
N PHE A 551 -8.62 36.47 -11.31
CA PHE A 551 -8.20 35.43 -10.35
C PHE A 551 -9.37 34.82 -9.58
N ALA A 552 -10.47 35.55 -9.41
CA ALA A 552 -11.72 34.99 -8.89
C ALA A 552 -12.31 33.95 -9.86
N ALA A 553 -12.43 34.28 -11.14
CA ALA A 553 -12.91 33.35 -12.17
C ALA A 553 -12.04 32.09 -12.25
N LEU A 554 -10.71 32.25 -12.24
CA LEU A 554 -9.78 31.13 -12.20
C LEU A 554 -9.95 30.25 -10.95
N THR A 555 -10.17 30.87 -9.79
CA THR A 555 -10.42 30.14 -8.54
C THR A 555 -11.71 29.32 -8.62
N GLU A 556 -12.76 29.87 -9.24
CA GLU A 556 -14.03 29.16 -9.47
C GLU A 556 -13.86 27.96 -10.40
N GLU A 557 -13.14 28.12 -11.52
CA GLU A 557 -12.84 27.02 -12.45
C GLU A 557 -12.06 25.88 -11.76
N LEU A 558 -11.02 26.23 -10.99
CA LEU A 558 -10.25 25.27 -10.20
C LEU A 558 -11.12 24.59 -9.14
N GLN A 559 -12.00 25.34 -8.48
CA GLN A 559 -12.89 24.80 -7.46
C GLN A 559 -13.85 23.79 -8.07
N GLU A 560 -14.44 24.08 -9.23
CA GLU A 560 -15.33 23.16 -9.92
C GLU A 560 -14.59 21.86 -10.30
N ALA A 561 -13.40 21.96 -10.87
CA ALA A 561 -12.58 20.81 -11.24
C ALA A 561 -12.18 19.94 -10.03
N ILE A 562 -11.72 20.56 -8.94
CA ILE A 562 -11.31 19.84 -7.72
C ILE A 562 -12.52 19.20 -7.01
N VAL A 563 -13.66 19.90 -6.92
CA VAL A 563 -14.89 19.34 -6.33
C VAL A 563 -15.40 18.17 -7.15
N GLN A 564 -15.32 18.22 -8.48
CA GLN A 564 -15.69 17.10 -9.34
C GLN A 564 -14.76 15.90 -9.15
N SER A 565 -13.45 16.13 -9.02
CA SER A 565 -12.48 15.09 -8.65
C SER A 565 -12.80 14.46 -7.28
N LEU A 566 -13.13 15.28 -6.28
CA LEU A 566 -13.54 14.81 -4.95
C LEU A 566 -14.81 13.94 -5.01
N ARG A 567 -15.84 14.36 -5.75
CA ARG A 567 -17.07 13.56 -5.93
C ARG A 567 -16.77 12.20 -6.56
N THR A 568 -15.94 12.19 -7.61
CA THR A 568 -15.53 10.96 -8.29
C THR A 568 -14.74 10.05 -7.36
N ALA A 569 -13.78 10.60 -6.60
CA ALA A 569 -13.00 9.86 -5.62
C ALA A 569 -13.89 9.29 -4.49
N LYS A 570 -14.87 10.05 -4.02
CA LYS A 570 -15.85 9.61 -3.02
C LYS A 570 -16.71 8.46 -3.54
N GLN A 571 -17.30 8.59 -4.73
CA GLN A 571 -18.09 7.52 -5.33
C GLN A 571 -17.28 6.24 -5.52
N ALA A 572 -16.03 6.36 -5.96
CA ALA A 572 -15.12 5.21 -6.08
C ALA A 572 -14.81 4.57 -4.71
N ALA A 573 -14.63 5.37 -3.66
CA ALA A 573 -14.40 4.86 -2.30
C ALA A 573 -15.65 4.18 -1.72
N ASP A 574 -16.83 4.76 -1.91
CA ASP A 574 -18.10 4.20 -1.41
C ASP A 574 -18.44 2.88 -2.09
N THR A 575 -18.25 2.78 -3.41
CA THR A 575 -18.50 1.56 -4.18
C THR A 575 -17.53 0.43 -3.82
N ASP A 576 -16.25 0.76 -3.65
CA ASP A 576 -15.22 -0.18 -3.21
C ASP A 576 -15.46 -0.65 -1.76
N ALA A 577 -15.83 0.25 -0.85
CA ALA A 577 -16.21 -0.09 0.53
C ALA A 577 -17.42 -1.04 0.56
N ALA A 578 -18.47 -0.78 -0.23
CA ALA A 578 -19.64 -1.65 -0.31
C ALA A 578 -19.29 -3.04 -0.88
N ALA A 579 -18.49 -3.11 -1.94
CA ALA A 579 -18.05 -4.37 -2.54
C ALA A 579 -17.20 -5.20 -1.55
N ARG A 580 -16.28 -4.54 -0.83
CA ARG A 580 -15.46 -5.18 0.21
C ARG A 580 -16.31 -5.69 1.35
N GLU A 581 -17.26 -4.90 1.84
CA GLU A 581 -18.13 -5.33 2.93
C GLU A 581 -18.98 -6.55 2.52
N GLN A 582 -19.54 -6.54 1.32
CA GLN A 582 -20.25 -7.70 0.78
C GLN A 582 -19.34 -8.94 0.72
N ARG A 583 -18.12 -8.78 0.17
CA ARG A 583 -17.17 -9.89 0.06
C ARG A 583 -16.71 -10.41 1.42
N GLN A 584 -16.49 -9.53 2.38
CA GLN A 584 -16.11 -9.90 3.75
C GLN A 584 -17.22 -10.71 4.43
N ARG A 585 -18.49 -10.31 4.24
CA ARG A 585 -19.65 -11.06 4.74
C ARG A 585 -19.73 -12.45 4.09
N GLU A 586 -19.51 -12.56 2.78
CA GLU A 586 -19.46 -13.84 2.07
C GLU A 586 -18.36 -14.77 2.60
N ILE A 587 -17.14 -14.24 2.81
CA ILE A 587 -16.01 -15.02 3.33
C ILE A 587 -16.31 -15.49 4.76
N LYS A 588 -16.81 -14.61 5.64
CA LYS A 588 -17.21 -14.97 7.01
C LYS A 588 -18.23 -16.10 7.02
N LEU A 589 -19.26 -16.02 6.16
CA LEU A 589 -20.28 -17.05 6.05
C LEU A 589 -19.70 -18.39 5.56
N LYS A 590 -18.77 -18.38 4.59
CA LYS A 590 -18.04 -19.58 4.16
C LYS A 590 -17.21 -20.17 5.31
N MET A 591 -16.50 -19.34 6.08
CA MET A 591 -15.73 -19.80 7.23
C MET A 591 -16.60 -20.42 8.31
N THR A 592 -17.77 -19.84 8.62
CA THR A 592 -18.73 -20.42 9.58
C THR A 592 -19.23 -21.78 9.12
N ARG A 593 -19.52 -21.96 7.82
CA ARG A 593 -19.91 -23.27 7.27
C ARG A 593 -18.78 -24.30 7.39
N LEU A 594 -17.55 -23.91 7.07
CA LEU A 594 -16.38 -24.78 7.22
C LEU A 594 -16.14 -25.19 8.68
N ALA A 595 -16.35 -24.27 9.63
CA ALA A 595 -16.25 -24.57 11.06
C ALA A 595 -17.35 -25.57 11.51
N ALA A 596 -18.60 -25.35 11.10
CA ALA A 596 -19.70 -26.27 11.42
C ALA A 596 -19.46 -27.68 10.87
N LEU A 597 -18.95 -27.79 9.64
CA LEU A 597 -18.58 -29.08 9.03
C LEU A 597 -17.46 -29.78 9.81
N TYR A 598 -16.46 -29.01 10.27
CA TYR A 598 -15.39 -29.54 11.09
C TYR A 598 -15.90 -30.05 12.45
N ASP A 599 -16.78 -29.30 13.11
CA ASP A 599 -17.40 -29.69 14.38
C ASP A 599 -18.23 -30.97 14.25
N GLN A 600 -19.01 -31.11 13.18
CA GLN A 600 -19.74 -32.35 12.87
C GLN A 600 -18.78 -33.54 12.71
N ALA A 601 -17.66 -33.35 12.02
CA ALA A 601 -16.66 -34.40 11.84
C ALA A 601 -15.94 -34.75 13.16
N GLN A 602 -15.72 -33.79 14.06
CA GLN A 602 -15.19 -34.06 15.40
C GLN A 602 -16.15 -34.86 16.26
N GLN A 603 -17.45 -34.55 16.20
CA GLN A 603 -18.49 -35.27 16.95
C GLN A 603 -18.54 -36.76 16.58
N LEU A 604 -18.20 -37.13 15.34
CA LEU A 604 -18.07 -38.53 14.91
C LEU A 604 -17.00 -39.29 15.72
N THR A 605 -15.93 -38.61 16.13
CA THR A 605 -14.79 -39.22 16.83
C THR A 605 -14.99 -39.17 18.35
N ALA A 606 -15.68 -38.15 18.86
CA ALA A 606 -15.97 -37.99 20.28
C ALA A 606 -17.06 -38.94 20.81
N ALA A 607 -17.95 -39.44 19.94
CA ALA A 607 -18.96 -40.43 20.27
C ALA A 607 -18.34 -41.81 20.51
N ARG A 608 -17.68 -41.98 21.66
CA ARG A 608 -17.28 -43.28 22.22
C ARG A 608 -18.58 -44.03 22.57
N PRO A 609 -18.79 -45.30 22.16
CA PRO A 609 -19.89 -46.08 22.73
C PRO A 609 -19.65 -46.20 24.24
N ALA A 610 -20.66 -45.83 25.03
CA ALA A 610 -20.64 -45.98 26.48
C ALA A 610 -20.26 -47.42 26.84
N ALA A 611 -19.35 -47.59 27.80
CA ALA A 611 -19.07 -48.88 28.38
C ALA A 611 -20.39 -49.45 28.94
N VAL A 612 -20.84 -50.58 28.39
CA VAL A 612 -21.95 -51.35 28.95
C VAL A 612 -21.55 -51.72 30.38
N PRO A 613 -22.34 -51.37 31.42
CA PRO A 613 -22.08 -51.85 32.76
C PRO A 613 -22.27 -53.36 32.75
N LEU A 614 -21.23 -54.11 33.12
CA LEU A 614 -21.38 -55.51 33.49
C LEU A 614 -22.20 -55.55 34.77
N GLU A 615 -23.48 -55.89 34.68
CA GLU A 615 -24.24 -56.30 35.86
C GLU A 615 -23.65 -57.60 36.42
N PRO A 616 -23.49 -57.72 37.75
CA PRO A 616 -23.10 -58.96 38.37
C PRO A 616 -24.26 -59.96 38.28
N ARG A 617 -23.99 -61.13 37.71
CA ARG A 617 -24.89 -62.29 37.81
C ARG A 617 -25.05 -62.68 39.28
N SER A 618 -26.30 -62.73 39.76
CA SER A 618 -26.69 -63.40 41.01
C SER A 618 -26.66 -64.91 40.88
#